data_AF-A0A453C1T3-F1
#
_entry.id   AF-A0A453C1T3-F1
#
_cell.length_a   1.000
_cell.length_b   1.000
_cell.length_c   1.000
_cell.angle_alpha   90.00
_cell.angle_beta   90.00
_cell.angle_gamma   90.00
#
_symmetry.space_group_name_H-M   'P 1'
#
loop_
_entity.id
_entity.type
_entity.pdbx_description
1 polymer ?
#
loop_
_entity_poly.entity_id
_entity_poly.type
_entity_poly.pdbx_seq_one_letter_code
_entity_poly.pdbx_strand_id
1 'polypeptide(L)'
;MNRKAPQTVLTDQNMHLKEAVQKELPNTKHALSIGLIASRFPSWFNAVLGRHYNDWENEFYRLHNMESTMDFDLGWSDMVSCYGLHGNRHIASLFASRKLWASPYLRGHFLAGLAALPGISKIKDFIQRLLSAQTCLSRLIEQVAVVVDYKDQAGEQQIAQQNSENTILKTAAPVEGHAAAVFTPYAFYELQDELVEAAHYAYFHLEGNAFLVRHHTKTDGGCNVTWNQKEELISCSCQMFESSGILCRHALRVLTTLNYFQIPDHYLPVRWHRTQPQPSKSLIGGPDHGRSYERVKALQSMVSVLVSEAGKSEERMDLATQEVSVLLSRIRQQPVVPNVSGDSVRRQR
;
A
#
# COMPACT_ATOMS: atom_id res chain seq x y z
N MET A 1 1.42 -5.48 15.18
CA MET A 1 0.63 -6.57 14.55
C MET A 1 0.28 -7.61 15.61
N ASN A 2 -0.99 -8.01 15.72
CA ASN A 2 -1.52 -8.87 16.80
C ASN A 2 -1.15 -10.37 16.67
N ARG A 3 0.12 -10.70 16.38
CA ARG A 3 0.63 -12.07 16.16
C ARG A 3 -0.16 -12.91 15.12
N LYS A 4 -0.88 -12.26 14.20
CA LYS A 4 -1.55 -12.94 13.08
C LYS A 4 -0.60 -13.05 11.89
N ALA A 5 -0.58 -14.22 11.26
CA ALA A 5 0.15 -14.42 10.01
C ALA A 5 -0.40 -13.49 8.91
N PRO A 6 0.46 -12.96 8.02
CA PRO A 6 0.02 -12.17 6.87
C PRO A 6 -0.84 -13.02 5.92
N GLN A 7 -1.80 -12.39 5.24
CA GLN A 7 -2.61 -13.08 4.22
C GLN A 7 -1.78 -13.45 2.99
N THR A 8 -0.86 -12.58 2.59
CA THR A 8 0.02 -12.76 1.44
C THR A 8 1.43 -12.32 1.79
N VAL A 9 2.43 -13.03 1.29
CA VAL A 9 3.85 -12.68 1.38
C VAL A 9 4.43 -12.62 -0.03
N LEU A 10 5.08 -11.50 -0.32
CA LEU A 10 5.77 -11.25 -1.58
C LEU A 10 7.28 -11.40 -1.38
N THR A 11 7.94 -12.24 -2.17
CA THR A 11 9.41 -12.43 -2.10
C THR A 11 10.06 -12.30 -3.48
N ASP A 12 11.38 -12.36 -3.53
CA ASP A 12 12.08 -12.65 -4.78
C ASP A 12 11.94 -14.13 -5.18
N GLN A 13 12.41 -14.47 -6.38
CA GLN A 13 12.48 -15.84 -6.85
C GLN A 13 13.64 -16.59 -6.16
N ASN A 14 13.41 -16.99 -4.91
CA ASN A 14 14.33 -17.74 -4.05
C ASN A 14 13.65 -19.02 -3.52
N MET A 15 14.29 -20.16 -3.75
CA MET A 15 13.75 -21.48 -3.39
C MET A 15 13.66 -21.69 -1.88
N HIS A 16 14.65 -21.21 -1.12
CA HIS A 16 14.66 -21.34 0.34
C HIS A 16 13.57 -20.49 0.99
N LEU A 17 13.32 -19.28 0.48
CA LEU A 17 12.21 -18.45 0.97
C LEU A 17 10.86 -19.10 0.67
N LYS A 18 10.70 -19.69 -0.52
CA LYS A 18 9.49 -20.45 -0.86
C LYS A 18 9.25 -21.60 0.13
N GLU A 19 10.27 -22.41 0.40
CA GLU A 19 10.19 -23.53 1.35
C GLU A 19 9.90 -23.06 2.78
N ALA A 20 10.57 -21.99 3.22
CA ALA A 20 10.37 -21.41 4.54
C ALA A 20 8.95 -20.85 4.72
N VAL A 21 8.42 -20.11 3.74
CA VAL A 21 7.04 -19.61 3.77
C VAL A 21 6.05 -20.77 3.80
N GLN A 22 6.25 -21.80 2.99
CA GLN A 22 5.37 -22.98 2.97
C GLN A 22 5.37 -23.73 4.31
N LYS A 23 6.53 -23.80 4.98
CA LYS A 23 6.68 -24.50 6.26
C LYS A 23 6.15 -23.69 7.44
N GLU A 24 6.55 -22.42 7.54
CA GLU A 24 6.29 -21.59 8.72
C GLU A 24 4.97 -20.81 8.62
N LEU A 25 4.46 -20.59 7.40
CA LEU A 25 3.24 -19.82 7.11
C LEU A 25 2.32 -20.56 6.11
N PRO A 26 1.81 -21.77 6.44
CA PRO A 26 1.10 -22.63 5.49
C PRO A 26 -0.22 -22.04 4.97
N ASN A 27 -0.82 -21.10 5.71
CA ASN A 27 -2.07 -20.42 5.33
C ASN A 27 -1.84 -19.07 4.62
N THR A 28 -0.59 -18.68 4.40
CA THR A 28 -0.23 -17.44 3.73
C THR A 28 -0.02 -17.69 2.24
N LYS A 29 -0.65 -16.89 1.38
CA LYS A 29 -0.37 -16.94 -0.05
C LYS A 29 1.05 -16.47 -0.31
N HIS A 30 1.88 -17.33 -0.90
CA HIS A 30 3.18 -16.92 -1.42
C HIS A 30 3.04 -16.36 -2.84
N ALA A 31 3.62 -15.19 -3.07
CA ALA A 31 3.73 -14.57 -4.38
C ALA A 31 5.18 -14.10 -4.60
N LEU A 32 5.59 -13.99 -5.87
CA LEU A 32 6.87 -13.44 -6.28
C LEU A 32 6.68 -12.02 -6.79
N SER A 33 7.59 -11.15 -6.43
CA SER A 33 7.61 -9.77 -6.88
C SER A 33 7.98 -9.69 -8.36
N ILE A 34 7.07 -9.10 -9.15
CA ILE A 34 7.33 -8.84 -10.57
C ILE A 34 8.49 -7.87 -10.77
N GLY A 35 8.63 -6.84 -9.92
CA GLY A 35 9.74 -5.89 -10.00
C GLY A 35 11.10 -6.54 -9.74
N LEU A 36 11.18 -7.48 -8.78
CA LEU A 36 12.41 -8.23 -8.53
C LEU A 36 12.72 -9.22 -9.65
N ILE A 37 11.69 -9.84 -10.24
CA ILE A 37 11.84 -10.68 -11.43
C ILE A 37 12.36 -9.84 -12.61
N ALA A 38 11.69 -8.73 -12.91
CA ALA A 38 12.01 -7.85 -14.03
C ALA A 38 13.40 -7.22 -13.91
N SER A 39 13.89 -6.98 -12.69
CA SER A 39 15.27 -6.49 -12.48
C SER A 39 16.34 -7.41 -13.07
N ARG A 40 16.02 -8.68 -13.35
CA ARG A 40 16.92 -9.66 -13.96
C ARG A 40 16.81 -9.70 -15.50
N PHE A 41 15.75 -9.16 -16.08
CA PHE A 41 15.48 -9.21 -17.52
C PHE A 41 16.62 -8.68 -18.39
N PRO A 42 17.29 -7.55 -18.05
CA PRO A 42 18.41 -7.08 -18.85
C PRO A 42 19.53 -8.12 -18.96
N SER A 43 19.82 -8.85 -17.88
CA SER A 43 20.86 -9.89 -17.91
C SER A 43 20.41 -11.18 -18.61
N TRP A 44 19.12 -11.49 -18.61
CA TRP A 44 18.58 -12.70 -19.23
C TRP A 44 18.28 -12.54 -20.73
N PHE A 45 17.90 -11.33 -21.15
CA PHE A 45 17.24 -11.14 -22.44
C PHE A 45 17.85 -10.06 -23.33
N ASN A 46 18.68 -9.12 -22.83
CA ASN A 46 19.26 -8.08 -23.71
C ASN A 46 20.08 -8.68 -24.86
N ALA A 47 20.95 -9.66 -24.57
CA ALA A 47 21.78 -10.29 -25.59
C ALA A 47 20.96 -11.14 -26.59
N VAL A 48 19.84 -11.69 -26.14
CA VAL A 48 18.98 -12.58 -26.94
C VAL A 48 18.02 -11.78 -27.83
N LEU A 49 17.45 -10.70 -27.29
CA LEU A 49 16.41 -9.90 -27.95
C LEU A 49 16.97 -8.67 -28.68
N GLY A 50 18.12 -8.14 -28.24
CA GLY A 50 18.74 -6.95 -28.82
C GLY A 50 17.76 -5.78 -28.91
N ARG A 51 17.56 -5.26 -30.13
CA ARG A 51 16.64 -4.14 -30.40
C ARG A 51 15.18 -4.41 -30.05
N HIS A 52 14.78 -5.68 -29.96
CA HIS A 52 13.41 -6.10 -29.67
C HIS A 52 13.12 -6.22 -28.16
N TYR A 53 14.10 -5.94 -27.29
CA TYR A 53 13.94 -6.08 -25.84
C TYR A 53 12.78 -5.25 -25.28
N ASN A 54 12.68 -3.97 -25.67
CA ASN A 54 11.64 -3.08 -25.14
C ASN A 54 10.24 -3.51 -25.58
N ASP A 55 10.08 -3.97 -26.82
CA ASP A 55 8.79 -4.46 -27.33
C ASP A 55 8.37 -5.74 -26.61
N TRP A 56 9.32 -6.65 -26.37
CA TRP A 56 9.09 -7.85 -25.57
C TRP A 56 8.75 -7.52 -24.12
N GLU A 57 9.43 -6.56 -23.51
CA GLU A 57 9.19 -6.15 -22.12
C GLU A 57 7.78 -5.55 -21.96
N ASN A 58 7.37 -4.70 -22.89
CA ASN A 58 6.00 -4.17 -22.94
C ASN A 58 4.96 -5.30 -23.09
N GLU A 59 5.22 -6.25 -23.98
CA GLU A 59 4.36 -7.41 -24.19
C GLU A 59 4.28 -8.29 -22.94
N PHE A 60 5.40 -8.53 -22.26
CA PHE A 60 5.46 -9.25 -21.00
C PHE A 60 4.61 -8.57 -19.93
N TYR A 61 4.70 -7.24 -19.76
CA TYR A 61 3.88 -6.51 -18.78
C TYR A 61 2.39 -6.51 -19.17
N ARG A 62 2.07 -6.43 -20.46
CA ARG A 62 0.69 -6.58 -20.95
C ARG A 62 0.12 -7.94 -20.56
N LEU A 63 0.88 -9.02 -20.79
CA LEU A 63 0.49 -10.37 -20.40
C LEU A 63 0.38 -10.52 -18.89
N HIS A 64 1.36 -10.05 -18.12
CA HIS A 64 1.34 -10.07 -16.66
C HIS A 64 0.05 -9.49 -16.08
N ASN A 65 -0.48 -8.42 -16.70
CA ASN A 65 -1.69 -7.72 -16.26
C ASN A 65 -2.99 -8.25 -16.88
N MET A 66 -2.95 -9.36 -17.64
CA MET A 66 -4.14 -9.97 -18.23
C MET A 66 -5.19 -10.33 -17.20
N GLU A 67 -6.43 -10.41 -17.69
CA GLU A 67 -7.56 -10.77 -16.84
C GLU A 67 -7.80 -12.27 -16.71
N SER A 68 -7.68 -12.97 -17.83
CA SER A 68 -7.97 -14.38 -17.98
C SER A 68 -6.69 -15.19 -17.91
N THR A 69 -6.72 -16.29 -17.16
CA THR A 69 -5.61 -17.27 -17.16
C THR A 69 -5.46 -17.95 -18.51
N MET A 70 -6.57 -18.13 -19.24
CA MET A 70 -6.56 -18.68 -20.60
C MET A 70 -5.91 -17.71 -21.59
N ASP A 71 -6.31 -16.44 -21.56
CA ASP A 71 -5.74 -15.41 -22.46
C ASP A 71 -4.26 -15.18 -22.15
N PHE A 72 -3.88 -15.28 -20.87
CA PHE A 72 -2.48 -15.29 -20.46
C PHE A 72 -1.73 -16.49 -21.06
N ASP A 73 -2.22 -17.71 -20.90
CA ASP A 73 -1.51 -18.92 -21.34
C ASP A 73 -1.35 -18.92 -22.88
N LEU A 74 -2.39 -18.49 -23.63
CA LEU A 74 -2.34 -18.31 -25.08
C LEU A 74 -1.36 -17.20 -25.49
N GLY A 75 -1.54 -15.99 -24.94
CA GLY A 75 -0.68 -14.85 -25.28
C GLY A 75 0.78 -15.06 -24.88
N TRP A 76 1.04 -15.83 -23.81
CA TRP A 76 2.39 -16.25 -23.45
C TRP A 76 3.01 -17.15 -24.52
N SER A 77 2.27 -18.15 -25.01
CA SER A 77 2.74 -19.02 -26.10
C SER A 77 3.06 -18.23 -27.36
N ASP A 78 2.20 -17.26 -27.70
CA ASP A 78 2.38 -16.39 -28.86
C ASP A 78 3.63 -15.52 -28.70
N MET A 79 3.80 -14.85 -27.54
CA MET A 79 4.99 -14.06 -27.24
C MET A 79 6.27 -14.91 -27.36
N VAL A 80 6.30 -16.11 -26.76
CA VAL A 80 7.47 -16.99 -26.85
C VAL A 80 7.81 -17.35 -28.29
N SER A 81 6.80 -17.59 -29.13
CA SER A 81 6.97 -17.89 -30.54
C SER A 81 7.47 -16.69 -31.34
N CYS A 82 6.83 -15.53 -31.16
CA CYS A 82 7.17 -14.27 -31.84
C CYS A 82 8.62 -13.84 -31.61
N TYR A 83 9.15 -14.06 -30.40
CA TYR A 83 10.51 -13.68 -30.02
C TYR A 83 11.51 -14.86 -30.08
N GLY A 84 11.09 -16.05 -30.55
CA GLY A 84 11.97 -17.21 -30.73
C GLY A 84 12.55 -17.79 -29.43
N LEU A 85 11.80 -17.74 -28.32
CA LEU A 85 12.30 -18.03 -26.98
C LEU A 85 12.06 -19.47 -26.49
N HIS A 86 11.63 -20.40 -27.34
CA HIS A 86 11.26 -21.77 -26.94
C HIS A 86 12.36 -22.54 -26.18
N GLY A 87 13.63 -22.32 -26.53
CA GLY A 87 14.78 -22.95 -25.85
C GLY A 87 15.31 -22.19 -24.63
N ASN A 88 14.72 -21.04 -24.29
CA ASN A 88 15.23 -20.20 -23.23
C ASN A 88 14.81 -20.71 -21.84
N ARG A 89 15.78 -21.17 -21.05
CA ARG A 89 15.55 -21.68 -19.68
C ARG A 89 14.87 -20.69 -18.74
N HIS A 90 15.11 -19.39 -18.90
CA HIS A 90 14.53 -18.36 -18.04
C HIS A 90 13.05 -18.19 -18.34
N ILE A 91 12.66 -18.16 -19.62
CA ILE A 91 11.25 -18.15 -20.04
C ILE A 91 10.52 -19.41 -19.57
N ALA A 92 11.13 -20.59 -19.72
CA ALA A 92 10.54 -21.84 -19.25
C ALA A 92 10.32 -21.82 -17.72
N SER A 93 11.29 -21.33 -16.95
CA SER A 93 11.20 -21.17 -15.50
C SER A 93 10.12 -20.17 -15.07
N LEU A 94 10.00 -19.04 -15.78
CA LEU A 94 8.95 -18.06 -15.54
C LEU A 94 7.56 -18.67 -15.77
N PHE A 95 7.36 -19.38 -16.88
CA PHE A 95 6.07 -20.02 -17.15
C PHE A 95 5.72 -21.13 -16.15
N ALA A 96 6.71 -21.93 -15.73
CA ALA A 96 6.52 -22.96 -14.71
C ALA A 96 6.09 -22.37 -13.35
N SER A 97 6.55 -21.16 -13.04
CA SER A 97 6.24 -20.44 -11.80
C SER A 97 5.12 -19.41 -11.94
N ARG A 98 4.41 -19.33 -13.08
CA ARG A 98 3.40 -18.30 -13.39
C ARG A 98 2.33 -18.11 -12.32
N LYS A 99 1.94 -19.18 -11.63
CA LYS A 99 0.96 -19.15 -10.53
C LYS A 99 1.40 -18.32 -9.31
N LEU A 100 2.68 -17.98 -9.23
CA LEU A 100 3.25 -17.21 -8.13
C LEU A 100 3.50 -15.75 -8.49
N TRP A 101 3.48 -15.36 -9.77
CA TRP A 101 3.84 -13.97 -10.15
C TRP A 101 2.87 -13.32 -11.12
N ALA A 102 2.21 -14.06 -12.00
CA ALA A 102 1.32 -13.47 -13.01
C ALA A 102 -0.02 -13.05 -12.38
N SER A 103 -0.48 -11.83 -12.68
CA SER A 103 -1.71 -11.27 -12.11
C SER A 103 -2.92 -12.21 -12.23
N PRO A 104 -3.25 -12.80 -13.40
CA PRO A 104 -4.40 -13.70 -13.55
C PRO A 104 -4.48 -14.84 -12.52
N TYR A 105 -3.33 -15.32 -12.04
CA TYR A 105 -3.25 -16.44 -11.09
C TYR A 105 -3.16 -16.00 -9.63
N LEU A 106 -2.91 -14.73 -9.38
CA LEU A 106 -2.81 -14.13 -8.06
C LEU A 106 -4.08 -13.38 -7.64
N ARG A 107 -5.04 -13.23 -8.56
CA ARG A 107 -6.33 -12.60 -8.29
C ARG A 107 -7.04 -13.26 -7.11
N GLY A 108 -7.74 -12.43 -6.34
CA GLY A 108 -8.40 -12.85 -5.10
C GLY A 108 -7.47 -12.89 -3.88
N HIS A 109 -6.17 -12.64 -4.05
CA HIS A 109 -5.23 -12.50 -2.94
C HIS A 109 -4.77 -11.05 -2.80
N PHE A 110 -4.86 -10.52 -1.59
CA PHE A 110 -4.48 -9.14 -1.32
C PHE A 110 -2.97 -8.93 -1.50
N LEU A 111 -2.61 -8.07 -2.45
CA LEU A 111 -1.24 -7.68 -2.83
C LEU A 111 -0.99 -6.18 -2.68
N ALA A 112 -2.00 -5.39 -2.29
CA ALA A 112 -1.89 -3.96 -1.97
C ALA A 112 -1.24 -3.12 -3.08
N GLY A 113 -1.50 -3.43 -4.36
CA GLY A 113 -0.89 -2.71 -5.49
C GLY A 113 0.60 -3.01 -5.73
N LEU A 114 1.25 -3.84 -4.90
CA LEU A 114 2.67 -4.17 -5.01
C LEU A 114 3.01 -5.00 -6.27
N ALA A 115 2.01 -5.65 -6.87
CA ALA A 115 2.15 -6.40 -8.12
C ALA A 115 2.08 -5.52 -9.39
N ALA A 116 1.63 -4.27 -9.26
CA ALA A 116 1.47 -3.33 -10.37
C ALA A 116 2.62 -2.29 -10.46
N LEU A 117 3.46 -2.19 -9.43
CA LEU A 117 4.43 -1.11 -9.31
C LEU A 117 5.88 -1.54 -9.65
N PRO A 118 6.55 -0.80 -10.55
CA PRO A 118 8.03 -0.70 -10.58
C PRO A 118 8.65 -0.10 -9.29
N GLY A 119 7.82 0.23 -8.29
CA GLY A 119 8.13 1.04 -7.11
C GLY A 119 9.03 0.40 -6.04
N ILE A 120 9.47 -0.85 -6.23
CA ILE A 120 10.51 -1.44 -5.37
C ILE A 120 11.81 -0.65 -5.49
N SER A 121 12.05 0.02 -6.61
CA SER A 121 13.18 0.94 -6.79
C SER A 121 13.18 2.08 -5.75
N LYS A 122 12.06 2.77 -5.54
CA LYS A 122 11.97 3.89 -4.57
C LYS A 122 12.15 3.44 -3.12
N ILE A 123 11.60 2.28 -2.77
CA ILE A 123 11.79 1.68 -1.42
C ILE A 123 13.23 1.22 -1.25
N LYS A 124 13.82 0.60 -2.30
CA LYS A 124 15.23 0.19 -2.31
C LYS A 124 16.16 1.38 -2.13
N ASP A 125 15.95 2.48 -2.86
CA ASP A 125 16.75 3.70 -2.76
C ASP A 125 16.61 4.32 -1.36
N PHE A 126 15.40 4.32 -0.81
CA PHE A 126 15.15 4.75 0.56
C PHE A 126 15.88 3.89 1.60
N ILE A 127 15.78 2.57 1.49
CA ILE A 127 16.48 1.63 2.38
C ILE A 127 17.99 1.78 2.23
N GLN A 128 18.51 1.93 1.01
CA GLN A 128 19.94 2.13 0.76
C GLN A 128 20.49 3.39 1.46
N ARG A 129 19.69 4.46 1.57
CA ARG A 129 20.09 5.66 2.34
C ARG A 129 20.19 5.42 3.85
N LEU A 130 19.51 4.40 4.38
CA LEU A 130 19.56 4.01 5.79
C LEU A 130 20.65 2.98 6.08
N LEU A 131 21.21 2.35 5.03
CA LEU A 131 22.23 1.33 5.17
C LEU A 131 23.63 1.95 5.28
N SER A 132 24.40 1.48 6.26
CA SER A 132 25.82 1.74 6.45
C SER A 132 26.54 0.42 6.67
N ALA A 133 27.87 0.40 6.57
CA ALA A 133 28.67 -0.81 6.81
C ALA A 133 28.48 -1.43 8.21
N GLN A 134 27.90 -0.68 9.16
CA GLN A 134 27.65 -1.12 10.54
C GLN A 134 26.16 -1.39 10.83
N THR A 135 25.27 -1.27 9.84
CA THR A 135 23.83 -1.45 10.07
C THR A 135 23.48 -2.93 10.17
N CYS A 136 23.05 -3.38 11.35
CA CYS A 136 22.48 -4.71 11.55
C CYS A 136 20.95 -4.71 11.31
N LEU A 137 20.37 -5.89 11.06
CA LEU A 137 18.95 -6.02 10.69
C LEU A 137 17.99 -5.43 11.73
N SER A 138 18.25 -5.64 13.03
CA SER A 138 17.42 -5.08 14.10
C SER A 138 17.39 -3.55 14.04
N ARG A 139 18.56 -2.93 13.88
CA ARG A 139 18.72 -1.47 13.78
C ARG A 139 18.07 -0.91 12.51
N LEU A 140 18.11 -1.65 11.40
CA LEU A 140 17.39 -1.26 10.19
C LEU A 140 15.87 -1.26 10.40
N ILE A 141 15.32 -2.30 11.04
CA ILE A 141 13.88 -2.39 11.33
C ILE A 141 13.44 -1.23 12.23
N GLU A 142 14.21 -0.91 13.27
CA GLU A 142 13.95 0.23 14.15
C GLU A 142 13.99 1.55 13.39
N GLN A 143 14.99 1.78 12.53
CA GLN A 143 15.09 3.00 11.73
C GLN A 143 13.94 3.15 10.74
N VAL A 144 13.55 2.05 10.08
CA VAL A 144 12.40 2.06 9.17
C VAL A 144 11.11 2.37 9.95
N ALA A 145 10.91 1.76 11.11
CA ALA A 145 9.75 2.03 11.96
C ALA A 145 9.68 3.51 12.36
N VAL A 146 10.78 4.10 12.83
CA VAL A 146 10.84 5.52 13.19
C VAL A 146 10.54 6.44 12.02
N VAL A 147 11.04 6.14 10.81
CA VAL A 147 10.75 6.97 9.64
C VAL A 147 9.32 6.81 9.15
N VAL A 148 8.74 5.61 9.24
CA VAL A 148 7.32 5.37 8.94
C VAL A 148 6.46 6.13 9.93
N ASP A 149 6.72 6.01 11.24
CA ASP A 149 5.98 6.72 12.29
C ASP A 149 6.10 8.25 12.14
N TYR A 150 7.29 8.76 11.80
CA TYR A 150 7.50 10.18 11.52
C TYR A 150 6.73 10.63 10.28
N LYS A 151 6.70 9.82 9.21
CA LYS A 151 5.92 10.13 7.99
C LYS A 151 4.43 10.04 8.22
N ASP A 152 3.96 9.14 9.07
CA ASP A 152 2.55 9.05 9.43
C ASP A 152 2.14 10.30 10.25
N GLN A 153 2.96 10.71 11.23
CA GLN A 153 2.69 11.90 12.06
C GLN A 153 2.88 13.24 11.32
N ALA A 154 3.94 13.38 10.51
CA ALA A 154 4.19 14.57 9.69
C ALA A 154 3.22 14.64 8.49
N GLY A 155 2.85 13.47 7.96
CA GLY A 155 1.83 13.30 6.94
C GLY A 155 0.48 13.80 7.44
N GLU A 156 0.04 13.44 8.65
CA GLU A 156 -1.21 13.95 9.24
C GLU A 156 -1.24 15.49 9.35
N GLN A 157 -0.10 16.14 9.64
CA GLN A 157 0.00 17.60 9.75
C GLN A 157 0.07 18.32 8.39
N GLN A 158 0.77 17.75 7.39
CA GLN A 158 0.83 18.30 6.02
C GLN A 158 -0.43 18.01 5.20
N ILE A 159 -1.05 16.83 5.35
CA ILE A 159 -2.31 16.43 4.69
C ILE A 159 -3.45 17.34 5.13
N ALA A 160 -3.49 17.75 6.40
CA ALA A 160 -4.49 18.70 6.89
C ALA A 160 -4.35 20.11 6.27
N GLN A 161 -3.13 20.54 5.90
CA GLN A 161 -2.89 21.85 5.28
C GLN A 161 -2.94 21.81 3.75
N GLN A 162 -2.54 20.73 3.09
CA GLN A 162 -2.49 20.64 1.62
C GLN A 162 -3.79 20.12 0.97
N ASN A 163 -4.59 19.28 1.66
CA ASN A 163 -5.70 18.60 0.99
C ASN A 163 -6.96 19.44 0.77
N SER A 164 -7.10 20.60 1.44
CA SER A 164 -8.24 21.48 1.17
C SER A 164 -8.05 22.37 -0.06
N GLU A 165 -6.81 22.59 -0.52
CA GLU A 165 -6.52 23.58 -1.57
C GLU A 165 -6.08 22.99 -2.93
N ASN A 166 -5.61 21.72 -3.00
CA ASN A 166 -4.97 21.20 -4.23
C ASN A 166 -5.42 19.79 -4.73
N THR A 167 -6.50 19.19 -4.18
CA THR A 167 -7.00 17.91 -4.72
C THR A 167 -7.74 18.14 -6.04
N ILE A 168 -7.11 17.81 -7.17
CA ILE A 168 -7.71 17.95 -8.51
C ILE A 168 -8.63 16.76 -8.79
N LEU A 169 -9.92 17.03 -9.01
CA LEU A 169 -10.89 16.05 -9.50
C LEU A 169 -10.83 15.97 -11.04
N LYS A 170 -10.77 14.76 -11.60
CA LYS A 170 -10.69 14.48 -13.04
C LYS A 170 -12.05 14.24 -13.69
N THR A 171 -13.01 13.66 -12.95
CA THR A 171 -14.31 13.22 -13.51
C THR A 171 -15.49 14.07 -13.05
N ALA A 172 -15.31 14.85 -11.98
CA ALA A 172 -16.37 15.58 -11.27
C ALA A 172 -17.52 14.68 -10.78
N ALA A 173 -17.31 13.35 -10.76
CA ALA A 173 -18.31 12.41 -10.28
C ALA A 173 -18.46 12.55 -8.75
N PRO A 174 -19.67 12.49 -8.19
CA PRO A 174 -19.89 12.57 -6.74
C PRO A 174 -19.07 11.54 -5.94
N VAL A 175 -18.91 10.33 -6.47
CA VAL A 175 -18.09 9.26 -5.87
C VAL A 175 -16.61 9.63 -5.77
N GLU A 176 -16.11 10.44 -6.70
CA GLU A 176 -14.75 10.97 -6.68
C GLU A 176 -14.56 11.95 -5.52
N GLY A 177 -15.54 12.84 -5.30
CA GLY A 177 -15.55 13.77 -4.17
C GLY A 177 -15.60 13.04 -2.83
N HIS A 178 -16.43 12.00 -2.71
CA HIS A 178 -16.46 11.15 -1.52
C HIS A 178 -15.11 10.46 -1.28
N ALA A 179 -14.51 9.87 -2.32
CA ALA A 179 -13.20 9.25 -2.25
C ALA A 179 -12.11 10.22 -1.77
N ALA A 180 -12.09 11.45 -2.29
CA ALA A 180 -11.14 12.49 -1.90
C ALA A 180 -11.21 12.83 -0.41
N ALA A 181 -12.39 12.74 0.19
CA ALA A 181 -12.60 13.01 1.60
C ALA A 181 -12.12 11.86 2.49
N VAL A 182 -12.37 10.60 2.09
CA VAL A 182 -12.19 9.43 2.96
C VAL A 182 -10.90 8.65 2.71
N PHE A 183 -10.33 8.68 1.51
CA PHE A 183 -9.16 7.86 1.16
C PHE A 183 -7.82 8.58 1.35
N THR A 184 -6.79 7.85 1.74
CA THR A 184 -5.39 8.34 1.69
C THR A 184 -5.06 8.82 0.27
N PRO A 185 -4.12 9.76 0.09
CA PRO A 185 -3.79 10.28 -1.24
C PRO A 185 -3.50 9.17 -2.26
N TYR A 186 -2.76 8.13 -1.88
CA TYR A 186 -2.48 6.97 -2.74
C TYR A 186 -3.78 6.27 -3.19
N ALA A 187 -4.62 5.85 -2.25
CA ALA A 187 -5.87 5.14 -2.56
C ALA A 187 -6.85 6.00 -3.37
N PHE A 188 -6.88 7.31 -3.11
CA PHE A 188 -7.67 8.26 -3.90
C PHE A 188 -7.24 8.28 -5.36
N TYR A 189 -5.93 8.43 -5.65
CA TYR A 189 -5.45 8.47 -7.03
C TYR A 189 -5.66 7.15 -7.78
N GLU A 190 -5.45 6.01 -7.11
CA GLU A 190 -5.74 4.70 -7.70
C GLU A 190 -7.22 4.55 -8.07
N LEU A 191 -8.14 4.96 -7.17
CA LEU A 191 -9.57 4.95 -7.47
C LEU A 191 -9.93 5.95 -8.58
N GLN A 192 -9.32 7.14 -8.57
CA GLN A 192 -9.57 8.19 -9.55
C GLN A 192 -9.20 7.71 -10.97
N ASP A 193 -8.08 7.02 -11.13
CA ASP A 193 -7.69 6.46 -12.42
C ASP A 193 -8.69 5.38 -12.88
N GLU A 194 -9.16 4.51 -11.98
CA GLU A 194 -10.22 3.54 -12.29
C GLU A 194 -11.56 4.20 -12.64
N LEU A 195 -11.90 5.35 -12.02
CA LEU A 195 -13.09 6.13 -12.36
C LEU A 195 -13.02 6.74 -13.77
N VAL A 196 -11.86 7.31 -14.13
CA VAL A 196 -11.63 7.83 -15.49
C VAL A 196 -11.77 6.70 -16.51
N GLU A 197 -11.18 5.55 -16.23
CA GLU A 197 -11.25 4.38 -17.10
C GLU A 197 -12.67 3.81 -17.22
N ALA A 198 -13.47 3.85 -16.14
CA ALA A 198 -14.84 3.36 -16.13
C ALA A 198 -15.75 4.04 -17.17
N ALA A 199 -15.45 5.29 -17.56
CA ALA A 199 -16.20 6.01 -18.59
C ALA A 199 -16.15 5.31 -19.97
N HIS A 200 -15.09 4.56 -20.24
CA HIS A 200 -14.89 3.83 -21.49
C HIS A 200 -15.57 2.45 -21.50
N TYR A 201 -16.30 2.08 -20.45
CA TYR A 201 -16.96 0.78 -20.34
C TYR A 201 -18.47 0.93 -20.49
N ALA A 202 -19.07 0.07 -21.32
CA ALA A 202 -20.51 -0.15 -21.36
C ALA A 202 -20.91 -1.17 -20.30
N TYR A 203 -22.14 -1.06 -19.80
CA TYR A 203 -22.76 -2.07 -18.95
C TYR A 203 -23.96 -2.68 -19.68
N PHE A 204 -24.21 -3.95 -19.43
CA PHE A 204 -25.36 -4.69 -19.95
C PHE A 204 -26.01 -5.40 -18.77
N HIS A 205 -27.27 -5.07 -18.48
CA HIS A 205 -28.02 -5.73 -17.42
C HIS A 205 -28.30 -7.18 -17.83
N LEU A 206 -27.95 -8.12 -16.96
CA LEU A 206 -28.24 -9.56 -17.11
C LEU A 206 -29.47 -9.91 -16.26
N GLU A 207 -29.73 -11.17 -15.99
CA GLU A 207 -30.86 -11.53 -15.11
C GLU A 207 -30.57 -11.21 -13.64
N GLY A 208 -31.59 -10.72 -12.92
CA GLY A 208 -31.52 -10.42 -11.50
C GLY A 208 -30.56 -9.27 -11.17
N ASN A 209 -29.56 -9.55 -10.34
CA ASN A 209 -28.61 -8.58 -9.79
C ASN A 209 -27.26 -8.57 -10.54
N ALA A 210 -27.21 -9.18 -11.72
CA ALA A 210 -25.98 -9.39 -12.48
C ALA A 210 -25.87 -8.42 -13.66
N PHE A 211 -24.65 -8.03 -13.97
CA PHE A 211 -24.29 -7.10 -15.03
C PHE A 211 -23.06 -7.63 -15.75
N LEU A 212 -23.01 -7.42 -17.06
CA LEU A 212 -21.80 -7.59 -17.85
C LEU A 212 -21.23 -6.20 -18.16
N VAL A 213 -19.96 -5.99 -17.84
CA VAL A 213 -19.27 -4.72 -18.08
C VAL A 213 -18.14 -4.93 -19.06
N ARG A 214 -18.09 -4.16 -20.14
CA ARG A 214 -17.14 -4.35 -21.24
C ARG A 214 -16.68 -3.02 -21.81
N HIS A 215 -15.40 -2.95 -22.17
CA HIS A 215 -14.86 -1.80 -22.89
C HIS A 215 -15.64 -1.56 -24.19
N HIS A 216 -15.93 -0.30 -24.51
CA HIS A 216 -16.80 0.07 -25.62
C HIS A 216 -16.31 -0.38 -27.01
N THR A 217 -15.00 -0.64 -27.15
CA THR A 217 -14.38 -1.11 -28.41
C THR A 217 -14.43 -2.64 -28.59
N LYS A 218 -14.80 -3.39 -27.56
CA LYS A 218 -14.82 -4.86 -27.60
C LYS A 218 -16.23 -5.38 -27.84
N THR A 219 -16.36 -6.42 -28.66
CA THR A 219 -17.64 -7.08 -28.95
C THR A 219 -17.86 -8.33 -28.08
N ASP A 220 -16.80 -8.92 -27.57
CA ASP A 220 -16.78 -10.13 -26.73
C ASP A 220 -16.01 -9.91 -25.42
N GLY A 221 -16.06 -10.92 -24.54
CA GLY A 221 -15.47 -10.86 -23.20
C GLY A 221 -16.18 -9.87 -22.26
N GLY A 222 -15.42 -9.30 -21.33
CA GLY A 222 -15.91 -8.41 -20.29
C GLY A 222 -15.89 -9.05 -18.90
N CYS A 223 -16.26 -8.26 -17.90
CA CYS A 223 -16.33 -8.68 -16.51
C CYS A 223 -17.77 -8.79 -16.03
N ASN A 224 -18.07 -9.87 -15.32
CA ASN A 224 -19.34 -10.05 -14.64
C ASN A 224 -19.29 -9.31 -13.31
N VAL A 225 -20.29 -8.48 -13.07
CA VAL A 225 -20.46 -7.70 -11.85
C VAL A 225 -21.80 -8.06 -11.22
N THR A 226 -21.82 -8.34 -9.92
CA THR A 226 -23.05 -8.61 -9.18
C THR A 226 -23.23 -7.54 -8.11
N TRP A 227 -24.45 -7.01 -7.99
CA TRP A 227 -24.80 -5.99 -7.01
C TRP A 227 -25.91 -6.46 -6.07
N ASN A 228 -25.57 -6.71 -4.81
CA ASN A 228 -26.56 -6.95 -3.77
C ASN A 228 -26.94 -5.64 -3.08
N GLN A 229 -28.07 -5.06 -3.47
CA GLN A 229 -28.56 -3.82 -2.89
C GLN A 229 -28.86 -3.90 -1.39
N LYS A 230 -29.30 -5.05 -0.88
CA LYS A 230 -29.69 -5.17 0.55
C LYS A 230 -28.47 -5.18 1.48
N GLU A 231 -27.38 -5.76 1.00
CA GLU A 231 -26.12 -5.87 1.75
C GLU A 231 -25.11 -4.79 1.34
N GLU A 232 -25.43 -3.97 0.34
CA GLU A 232 -24.54 -3.00 -0.30
C GLU A 232 -23.21 -3.61 -0.77
N LEU A 233 -23.28 -4.86 -1.25
CA LEU A 233 -22.11 -5.62 -1.72
C LEU A 233 -22.07 -5.68 -3.25
N ILE A 234 -21.00 -5.13 -3.81
CA ILE A 234 -20.60 -5.30 -5.19
C ILE A 234 -19.46 -6.33 -5.33
N SER A 235 -19.60 -7.27 -6.25
CA SER A 235 -18.54 -8.22 -6.57
C SER A 235 -18.28 -8.19 -8.06
N CYS A 236 -17.01 -8.32 -8.45
CA CYS A 236 -16.60 -8.29 -9.85
C CYS A 236 -15.69 -9.47 -10.15
N SER A 237 -15.89 -10.14 -11.28
CA SER A 237 -15.08 -11.29 -11.71
C SER A 237 -13.60 -10.94 -11.91
N CYS A 238 -13.24 -9.65 -12.08
CA CYS A 238 -11.84 -9.23 -12.15
C CYS A 238 -11.09 -9.36 -10.81
N GLN A 239 -11.80 -9.48 -9.68
CA GLN A 239 -11.25 -9.62 -8.32
C GLN A 239 -10.20 -8.56 -7.92
N MET A 240 -10.28 -7.38 -8.54
CA MET A 240 -9.30 -6.32 -8.33
C MET A 240 -9.42 -5.75 -6.91
N PHE A 241 -10.63 -5.62 -6.36
CA PHE A 241 -10.82 -5.17 -4.98
C PHE A 241 -10.20 -6.12 -3.96
N GLU A 242 -10.36 -7.42 -4.14
CA GLU A 242 -9.75 -8.44 -3.30
C GLU A 242 -8.21 -8.40 -3.37
N SER A 243 -7.68 -7.91 -4.50
CA SER A 243 -6.24 -7.85 -4.76
C SER A 243 -5.61 -6.53 -4.29
N SER A 244 -6.29 -5.39 -4.43
CA SER A 244 -5.75 -4.05 -4.15
C SER A 244 -6.42 -3.36 -2.96
N GLY A 245 -7.66 -3.72 -2.63
CA GLY A 245 -8.55 -3.00 -1.72
C GLY A 245 -9.21 -1.77 -2.33
N ILE A 246 -9.10 -1.56 -3.65
CA ILE A 246 -9.69 -0.45 -4.41
C ILE A 246 -10.75 -1.00 -5.36
N LEU A 247 -11.88 -0.31 -5.52
CA LEU A 247 -12.92 -0.73 -6.47
C LEU A 247 -12.43 -0.57 -7.91
N CYS A 248 -12.67 -1.59 -8.74
CA CYS A 248 -12.33 -1.53 -10.17
C CYS A 248 -13.30 -0.68 -10.98
N ARG A 249 -12.83 -0.24 -12.15
CA ARG A 249 -13.63 0.42 -13.18
C ARG A 249 -14.94 -0.29 -13.50
N HIS A 250 -14.97 -1.63 -13.49
CA HIS A 250 -16.18 -2.40 -13.75
C HIS A 250 -17.24 -2.21 -12.65
N ALA A 251 -16.84 -2.33 -11.39
CA ALA A 251 -17.71 -2.13 -10.24
C ALA A 251 -18.17 -0.68 -10.16
N LEU A 252 -17.25 0.27 -10.35
CA LEU A 252 -17.54 1.71 -10.37
C LEU A 252 -18.51 2.09 -11.48
N ARG A 253 -18.38 1.49 -12.67
CA ARG A 253 -19.32 1.69 -13.77
C ARG A 253 -20.74 1.28 -13.41
N VAL A 254 -20.91 0.13 -12.75
CA VAL A 254 -22.22 -0.35 -12.28
C VAL A 254 -22.77 0.56 -11.18
N LEU A 255 -21.98 0.90 -10.15
CA LEU A 255 -22.43 1.78 -9.06
C LEU A 255 -22.90 3.14 -9.59
N THR A 256 -22.10 3.77 -10.45
CA THR A 256 -22.43 5.08 -11.04
C THR A 256 -23.73 5.01 -11.84
N THR A 257 -23.92 3.93 -12.60
CA THR A 257 -25.15 3.70 -13.39
C THR A 257 -26.38 3.52 -12.50
N LEU A 258 -26.21 2.86 -11.36
CA LEU A 258 -27.27 2.66 -10.37
C LEU A 258 -27.48 3.89 -9.48
N ASN A 259 -26.86 5.04 -9.79
CA ASN A 259 -26.88 6.27 -9.00
C ASN A 259 -26.34 6.11 -7.57
N TYR A 260 -25.42 5.17 -7.35
CA TYR A 260 -24.66 5.06 -6.11
C TYR A 260 -23.43 5.97 -6.18
N PHE A 261 -23.52 7.06 -5.44
CA PHE A 261 -22.57 8.17 -5.48
C PHE A 261 -21.60 8.19 -4.30
N GLN A 262 -21.72 7.21 -3.40
CA GLN A 262 -20.82 7.01 -2.28
C GLN A 262 -20.23 5.61 -2.35
N ILE A 263 -19.03 5.47 -1.80
CA ILE A 263 -18.34 4.18 -1.71
C ILE A 263 -18.91 3.48 -0.47
N PRO A 264 -19.50 2.28 -0.59
CA PRO A 264 -20.01 1.57 0.58
C PRO A 264 -18.88 1.24 1.57
N ASP A 265 -19.19 1.23 2.87
CA ASP A 265 -18.20 1.08 3.95
C ASP A 265 -17.36 -0.20 3.84
N HIS A 266 -17.93 -1.28 3.31
CA HIS A 266 -17.23 -2.54 3.04
C HIS A 266 -16.02 -2.38 2.10
N TYR A 267 -16.00 -1.32 1.29
CA TYR A 267 -14.94 -1.00 0.34
C TYR A 267 -14.02 0.13 0.83
N LEU A 268 -14.09 0.47 2.12
CA LEU A 268 -13.21 1.42 2.80
C LEU A 268 -12.30 0.70 3.81
N PRO A 269 -11.36 -0.16 3.36
CA PRO A 269 -10.47 -0.85 4.27
C PRO A 269 -9.63 0.14 5.06
N VAL A 270 -9.42 -0.15 6.36
CA VAL A 270 -8.70 0.74 7.31
C VAL A 270 -7.34 1.22 6.77
N ARG A 271 -6.63 0.38 6.00
CA ARG A 271 -5.35 0.73 5.36
C ARG A 271 -5.45 1.93 4.41
N TRP A 272 -6.57 2.04 3.69
CA TRP A 272 -6.79 3.05 2.67
C TRP A 272 -7.61 4.22 3.16
N HIS A 273 -8.26 4.09 4.31
CA HIS A 273 -9.03 5.13 4.94
C HIS A 273 -8.11 6.16 5.63
N ARG A 274 -8.35 7.46 5.42
CA ARG A 274 -7.72 8.51 6.22
C ARG A 274 -8.20 8.33 7.66
N THR A 275 -7.32 7.99 8.58
CA THR A 275 -7.62 8.15 9.99
C THR A 275 -7.87 9.65 10.23
N GLN A 276 -9.12 10.05 10.45
CA GLN A 276 -9.35 11.30 11.15
C GLN A 276 -8.60 11.19 12.48
N PRO A 277 -7.90 12.25 12.95
CA PRO A 277 -7.36 12.27 14.29
C PRO A 277 -8.55 12.18 15.26
N GLN A 278 -8.92 10.96 15.63
CA GLN A 278 -9.78 10.70 16.75
C GLN A 278 -9.01 11.21 17.98
N PRO A 279 -9.63 11.99 18.88
CA PRO A 279 -9.06 12.14 20.21
C PRO A 279 -8.85 10.73 20.73
N SER A 280 -7.59 10.37 21.00
CA SER A 280 -7.20 9.01 21.34
C SER A 280 -8.18 8.46 22.37
N LYS A 281 -8.95 7.44 21.96
CA LYS A 281 -9.86 6.75 22.86
C LYS A 281 -9.03 6.30 24.05
N SER A 282 -9.39 6.84 25.20
CA SER A 282 -8.87 6.55 26.51
C SER A 282 -8.76 5.03 26.70
N LEU A 283 -7.53 4.52 26.56
CA LEU A 283 -7.19 3.27 27.20
C LEU A 283 -7.17 3.55 28.70
N ILE A 284 -8.19 3.04 29.35
CA ILE A 284 -8.41 2.91 30.79
C ILE A 284 -7.07 2.90 31.55
N GLY A 285 -6.82 3.95 32.34
CA GLY A 285 -5.60 4.07 33.14
C GLY A 285 -5.49 5.38 33.93
N GLY A 286 -6.21 5.47 35.06
CA GLY A 286 -5.89 6.32 36.21
C GLY A 286 -6.02 7.86 36.09
N PRO A 287 -6.50 8.58 37.12
CA PRO A 287 -6.67 10.05 37.09
C PRO A 287 -5.37 10.87 36.93
N ASP A 288 -4.19 10.24 37.02
CA ASP A 288 -2.91 10.94 37.16
C ASP A 288 -2.14 11.08 35.82
N HIS A 289 -2.57 10.39 34.75
CA HIS A 289 -1.87 10.40 33.45
C HIS A 289 -2.30 11.55 32.51
N GLY A 290 -3.49 12.12 32.70
CA GLY A 290 -3.97 13.26 31.89
C GLY A 290 -3.06 14.50 32.02
N ARG A 291 -2.56 14.76 33.24
CA ARG A 291 -1.68 15.91 33.53
C ARG A 291 -0.27 15.75 32.96
N SER A 292 0.23 14.51 32.90
CA SER A 292 1.54 14.21 32.31
C SER A 292 1.47 14.29 30.78
N TYR A 293 0.38 13.80 30.19
CA TYR A 293 0.15 13.85 28.75
C TYR A 293 0.01 15.27 28.20
N GLU A 294 -0.75 16.14 28.88
CA GLU A 294 -0.87 17.55 28.50
C GLU A 294 0.46 18.30 28.58
N ARG A 295 1.29 17.98 29.58
CA ARG A 295 2.64 18.54 29.75
C ARG A 295 3.59 18.12 28.62
N VAL A 296 3.52 16.86 28.20
CA VAL A 296 4.30 16.35 27.06
C VAL A 296 3.85 17.02 25.76
N LYS A 297 2.54 17.18 25.55
CA LYS A 297 1.98 17.84 24.36
C LYS A 297 2.38 19.33 24.30
N ALA A 298 2.34 20.04 25.42
CA ALA A 298 2.80 21.43 25.51
C ALA A 298 4.30 21.55 25.19
N LEU A 299 5.12 20.62 25.72
CA LEU A 299 6.56 20.58 25.42
C LEU A 299 6.83 20.33 23.93
N GLN A 300 6.13 19.37 23.31
CA GLN A 300 6.22 19.09 21.88
C GLN A 300 5.87 20.32 21.03
N SER A 301 4.82 21.06 21.41
CA SER A 301 4.44 22.30 20.73
C SER A 301 5.56 23.36 20.80
N MET A 302 6.20 23.53 21.96
CA MET A 302 7.30 24.49 22.12
C MET A 302 8.52 24.09 21.30
N VAL A 303 8.86 22.80 21.27
CA VAL A 303 9.97 22.29 20.45
C VAL A 303 9.69 22.49 18.96
N SER A 304 8.45 22.31 18.51
CA SER A 304 8.07 22.57 17.12
C SER A 304 8.26 24.04 16.72
N VAL A 305 7.90 24.99 17.60
CA VAL A 305 8.12 26.42 17.35
C VAL A 305 9.62 26.74 17.30
N LEU A 306 10.41 26.16 18.21
CA LEU A 306 11.87 26.32 18.21
C LEU A 306 12.48 25.85 16.89
N VAL A 307 12.11 24.67 16.40
CA VAL A 307 12.60 24.12 15.13
C VAL A 307 12.20 25.01 13.95
N SER A 308 10.95 25.52 13.95
CA SER A 308 10.47 26.43 12.91
C SER A 308 11.20 27.78 12.90
N GLU A 309 11.58 28.33 14.05
CA GLU A 309 12.35 29.58 14.12
C GLU A 309 13.83 29.38 13.83
N ALA A 310 14.38 28.25 14.25
CA ALA A 310 15.77 27.87 14.03
C ALA A 310 16.04 27.70 12.52
N GLY A 311 15.12 27.06 11.79
CA GLY A 311 15.25 26.80 10.35
C GLY A 311 15.28 28.05 9.45
N LYS A 312 15.16 29.27 10.00
CA LYS A 312 15.19 30.53 9.23
C LYS A 312 16.61 31.00 8.90
N SER A 313 17.66 30.51 9.56
CA SER A 313 19.05 30.76 9.19
C SER A 313 20.01 29.73 9.81
N GLU A 314 21.18 29.53 9.21
CA GLU A 314 22.21 28.64 9.78
C GLU A 314 22.66 29.09 11.17
N GLU A 315 22.87 30.39 11.37
CA GLU A 315 23.24 30.97 12.68
C GLU A 315 22.22 30.65 13.78
N ARG A 316 20.92 30.61 13.44
CA ARG A 316 19.85 30.26 14.38
C ARG A 316 19.77 28.76 14.64
N MET A 317 20.05 27.93 13.64
CA MET A 317 20.16 26.48 13.80
C MET A 317 21.32 26.09 14.71
N ASP A 318 22.47 26.73 14.55
CA ASP A 318 23.65 26.49 15.38
C ASP A 318 23.40 26.89 16.84
N LEU A 319 22.82 28.07 17.05
CA LEU A 319 22.43 28.55 18.37
C LEU A 319 21.40 27.62 19.04
N ALA A 320 20.36 27.21 18.31
CA ALA A 320 19.33 26.31 18.84
C ALA A 320 19.92 24.93 19.20
N THR A 321 20.83 24.40 18.38
CA THR A 321 21.48 23.11 18.62
C THR A 321 22.40 23.14 19.84
N GLN A 322 23.14 24.24 20.02
CA GLN A 322 23.98 24.45 21.19
C GLN A 322 23.15 24.52 22.48
N GLU A 323 22.10 25.34 22.50
CA GLU A 323 21.25 25.54 23.67
C GLU A 323 20.45 24.28 24.04
N VAL A 324 19.91 23.56 23.06
CA VAL A 324 19.22 22.28 23.29
C VAL A 324 20.16 21.23 23.86
N SER A 325 21.43 21.20 23.44
CA SER A 325 22.44 20.27 23.97
C SER A 325 22.75 20.55 25.45
N VAL A 326 22.84 21.82 25.85
CA VAL A 326 23.02 22.24 27.25
C VAL A 326 21.78 21.87 28.08
N LEU A 327 20.58 22.14 27.56
CA LEU A 327 19.32 21.81 28.22
C LEU A 327 19.16 20.30 28.43
N LEU A 328 19.46 19.48 27.42
CA LEU A 328 19.43 18.02 27.52
C LEU A 328 20.40 17.49 28.59
N SER A 329 21.60 18.08 28.66
CA SER A 329 22.59 17.73 29.67
C SER A 329 22.10 18.04 31.09
N ARG A 330 21.44 19.19 31.29
CA ARG A 330 20.82 19.57 32.57
C ARG A 330 19.66 18.66 32.96
N ILE A 331 18.80 18.28 32.01
CA ILE A 331 17.67 17.38 32.26
C ILE A 331 18.17 15.99 32.67
N ARG A 332 19.21 15.48 32.02
CA ARG A 332 19.83 14.18 32.37
C ARG A 332 20.44 14.13 33.77
N GLN A 333 20.78 15.28 34.34
CA GLN A 333 21.33 15.39 35.70
C GLN A 333 20.23 15.46 36.79
N GLN A 334 18.95 15.52 36.42
CA GLN A 334 17.86 15.53 37.40
C GLN A 334 17.62 14.12 37.95
N PRO A 335 17.47 13.96 39.28
CA PRO A 335 17.20 12.67 39.89
C PRO A 335 15.80 12.16 39.52
N VAL A 336 15.71 10.91 39.09
CA VAL A 336 14.44 10.22 38.88
C VAL A 336 13.92 9.75 40.23
N VAL A 337 12.93 10.41 40.81
CA VAL A 337 12.31 9.99 42.07
C VAL A 337 11.40 8.78 41.77
N PRO A 338 11.63 7.59 42.35
CA PRO A 338 10.70 6.47 42.20
C PRO A 338 9.41 6.78 42.97
N ASN A 339 8.27 6.66 42.29
CA ASN A 339 6.96 6.68 42.96
C ASN A 339 6.87 5.50 43.91
N VAL A 340 7.04 5.73 45.21
CA VAL A 340 6.71 4.75 46.25
C VAL A 340 5.18 4.75 46.37
N SER A 341 4.54 3.77 45.75
CA SER A 341 3.17 3.40 46.04
C SER A 341 3.07 3.00 47.52
N GLY A 342 2.42 3.83 48.32
CA GLY A 342 2.20 3.59 49.74
C GLY A 342 1.23 2.43 49.97
N ASP A 343 1.77 1.21 50.11
CA ASP A 343 1.08 0.14 50.81
C ASP A 343 1.64 0.08 52.24
N SER A 344 0.95 0.75 53.16
CA SER A 344 1.15 0.52 54.58
C SER A 344 -0.18 0.52 55.34
N VAL A 345 -0.47 -0.68 55.86
CA VAL A 345 -1.24 -0.97 57.07
C VAL A 345 -2.77 -0.88 57.00
N ARG A 346 -3.41 -2.04 56.88
CA ARG A 346 -4.53 -2.48 57.74
C ARG A 346 -4.73 -4.01 57.64
N ARG A 347 -4.08 -4.75 58.54
CA ARG A 347 -4.61 -6.03 59.05
C ARG A 347 -4.51 -5.99 60.57
N GLN A 348 -5.68 -5.81 61.19
CA GLN A 348 -5.90 -6.03 62.62
C GLN A 348 -5.69 -7.51 62.93
N ARG A 349 -4.88 -7.78 63.96
CA ARG A 349 -5.14 -8.82 64.95
C ARG A 349 -5.25 -8.12 66.29
#